data_AF-A0A8C9CPJ2-F1
#
_entry.id   AF-A0A8C9CPJ2-F1
#
_cell.length_a   1.000
_cell.length_b   1.000
_cell.length_c   1.000
_cell.angle_alpha   90.00
_cell.angle_beta   90.00
_cell.angle_gamma   90.00
#
_symmetry.space_group_name_H-M   'P 1'
#
loop_
_entity.id
_entity.type
_entity.pdbx_description
1 polymer ?
#
loop_
_entity_poly.entity_id
_entity_poly.type
_entity_poly.pdbx_seq_one_letter_code
_entity_poly.pdbx_strand_id
1 'polypeptide(L)'
;CKRGTLVTKNVSLLDTVTNAEKCFGQFYSLLAAYTRKTARLREKADQLVKQLIDFTNTENPEMRAVLRNFAEDLAKVQDYRHVERLETKVVKPLKLYGVQMKQTQVKIQTRPERGAPELEKLERLRQKSPSERQTIVSFPRQGLGALSQAI
;
A
#
# COMPACT_ATOMS: atom_id res chain seq x y z
N CYS A 1 -12.42 31.05 -7.98
CA CYS A 1 -12.95 29.67 -8.06
C CYS A 1 -11.78 28.66 -8.05
N LYS A 2 -11.27 28.21 -6.90
CA LYS A 2 -10.20 27.18 -6.80
C LYS A 2 -10.35 26.18 -5.63
N ARG A 3 -11.45 26.26 -4.85
CA ARG A 3 -11.71 25.39 -3.68
C ARG A 3 -12.16 23.96 -4.03
N GLY A 4 -12.56 23.68 -5.28
CA GLY A 4 -13.08 22.37 -5.69
C GLY A 4 -12.04 21.30 -6.04
N THR A 5 -10.79 21.67 -6.33
CA THR A 5 -9.80 20.73 -6.94
C THR A 5 -8.91 20.01 -5.92
N LEU A 6 -8.75 20.55 -4.71
CA LEU A 6 -7.92 19.94 -3.65
C LEU A 6 -8.71 18.91 -2.82
N VAL A 7 -9.99 19.20 -2.54
CA VAL A 7 -10.90 18.28 -1.84
C VAL A 7 -11.14 17.02 -2.67
N THR A 8 -11.39 17.16 -3.97
CA THR A 8 -11.59 16.04 -4.90
C THR A 8 -10.35 15.14 -5.03
N LYS A 9 -9.14 15.71 -5.01
CA LYS A 9 -7.90 14.92 -5.01
C LYS A 9 -7.71 14.10 -3.73
N ASN A 10 -7.97 14.66 -2.55
CA ASN A 10 -7.88 13.90 -1.29
C ASN A 10 -8.92 12.78 -1.21
N VAL A 11 -10.15 13.02 -1.68
CA VAL A 11 -11.20 11.99 -1.74
C VAL A 11 -10.79 10.84 -2.68
N SER A 12 -10.33 11.14 -3.89
CA SER A 12 -9.86 10.11 -4.84
C SER A 12 -8.68 9.27 -4.30
N LEU A 13 -7.80 9.88 -3.51
CA LEU A 13 -6.64 9.21 -2.92
C LEU A 13 -7.04 8.36 -1.71
N LEU A 14 -8.03 8.78 -0.93
CA LEU A 14 -8.61 7.98 0.15
C LEU A 14 -9.36 6.76 -0.38
N ASP A 15 -10.11 6.90 -1.47
CA ASP A 15 -10.85 5.80 -2.11
C ASP A 15 -9.90 4.72 -2.66
N THR A 16 -8.80 5.16 -3.30
CA THR A 16 -7.76 4.24 -3.79
C THR A 16 -7.06 3.49 -2.65
N VAL A 17 -6.71 4.17 -1.56
CA VAL A 17 -6.15 3.54 -0.35
C VAL A 17 -7.14 2.55 0.28
N THR A 18 -8.42 2.89 0.34
CA THR A 18 -9.47 2.03 0.91
C THR A 18 -9.72 0.79 0.06
N ASN A 19 -9.71 0.92 -1.26
CA ASN A 19 -9.81 -0.24 -2.17
C ASN A 19 -8.59 -1.16 -2.07
N ALA A 20 -7.39 -0.59 -1.99
CA ALA A 20 -6.19 -1.38 -1.77
C ALA A 20 -6.27 -2.13 -0.43
N GLU A 21 -6.71 -1.48 0.66
CA GLU A 21 -6.87 -2.14 1.96
C GLU A 21 -7.83 -3.34 1.89
N LYS A 22 -8.97 -3.20 1.21
CA LYS A 22 -9.91 -4.32 1.00
C LYS A 22 -9.26 -5.48 0.24
N CYS A 23 -8.54 -5.19 -0.83
CA CYS A 23 -7.85 -6.20 -1.65
C CYS A 23 -6.77 -6.94 -0.83
N PHE A 24 -5.96 -6.20 -0.07
CA PHE A 24 -4.97 -6.78 0.84
C PHE A 24 -5.60 -7.64 1.95
N GLY A 25 -6.77 -7.23 2.46
CA GLY A 25 -7.55 -8.03 3.41
C GLY A 25 -8.00 -9.38 2.85
N GLN A 26 -8.41 -9.41 1.57
CA GLN A 26 -8.76 -10.66 0.87
C GLN A 26 -7.53 -11.56 0.68
N PHE A 27 -6.40 -11.00 0.23
CA PHE A 27 -5.15 -11.75 0.11
C PHE A 27 -4.67 -12.33 1.44
N TYR A 28 -4.71 -11.53 2.51
CA TYR A 28 -4.34 -11.99 3.84
C TYR A 28 -5.23 -13.16 4.30
N SER A 29 -6.54 -13.04 4.11
CA SER A 29 -7.50 -14.08 4.48
C SER A 29 -7.23 -15.40 3.73
N LEU A 30 -6.95 -15.32 2.43
CA LEU A 30 -6.61 -16.47 1.60
C LEU A 30 -5.29 -17.12 2.04
N LEU A 31 -4.24 -16.31 2.27
CA LEU A 31 -2.93 -16.78 2.74
C LEU A 31 -3.02 -17.42 4.13
N ALA A 32 -3.83 -16.85 5.03
CA ALA A 32 -4.07 -17.42 6.35
C ALA A 32 -4.79 -18.78 6.24
N ALA A 33 -5.81 -18.89 5.37
CA ALA A 33 -6.50 -20.15 5.12
C ALA A 33 -5.56 -21.21 4.52
N TYR A 34 -4.70 -20.81 3.56
CA TYR A 34 -3.68 -21.69 2.99
C TYR A 34 -2.70 -22.18 4.05
N THR A 35 -2.14 -21.29 4.87
CA THR A 35 -1.19 -21.63 5.94
C THR A 35 -1.79 -22.64 6.93
N ARG A 36 -3.06 -22.44 7.33
CA ARG A 36 -3.79 -23.39 8.17
C ARG A 36 -3.98 -24.74 7.51
N LYS A 37 -4.34 -24.78 6.21
CA LYS A 37 -4.46 -26.05 5.46
C LYS A 37 -3.13 -26.79 5.41
N THR A 38 -2.03 -26.09 5.19
CA THR A 38 -0.70 -26.71 5.15
C THR A 38 -0.27 -27.23 6.52
N ALA A 39 -0.59 -26.51 7.60
CA ALA A 39 -0.36 -26.99 8.97
C ALA A 39 -1.14 -28.28 9.28
N ARG A 40 -2.42 -28.33 8.91
CA ARG A 40 -3.26 -29.54 9.06
C ARG A 40 -2.74 -30.72 8.25
N LEU A 41 -2.19 -30.47 7.05
CA LEU A 41 -1.61 -31.51 6.23
C LEU A 41 -0.36 -32.11 6.88
N ARG A 42 0.49 -31.28 7.50
CA ARG A 42 1.65 -31.73 8.27
C ARG A 42 1.23 -32.60 9.45
N GLU A 43 0.26 -32.14 10.24
CA GLU A 43 -0.25 -32.91 11.39
C GLU A 43 -0.78 -34.30 10.97
N LYS A 44 -1.43 -34.40 9.80
CA LYS A 44 -1.89 -35.68 9.25
C LYS A 44 -0.74 -36.59 8.81
N ALA A 45 0.30 -36.02 8.23
CA ALA A 45 1.49 -36.78 7.87
C ALA A 45 2.25 -37.28 9.11
N ASP A 46 2.38 -36.45 10.15
CA ASP A 46 3.00 -36.83 11.42
C ASP A 46 2.22 -37.99 12.08
N GLN A 47 0.89 -37.93 12.04
CA GLN A 47 0.03 -39.04 12.49
C GLN A 47 0.28 -40.33 11.70
N LEU A 48 0.46 -40.23 10.38
CA LEU A 48 0.74 -41.40 9.53
C LEU A 48 2.12 -41.98 9.83
N VAL A 49 3.16 -41.15 9.96
CA VAL A 49 4.51 -41.57 10.35
C VAL A 49 4.48 -42.30 11.69
N LYS A 50 3.75 -41.75 12.68
CA LYS A 50 3.59 -42.40 13.98
C LYS A 50 2.92 -43.77 13.88
N GLN A 51 1.80 -43.86 13.17
CA GLN A 51 1.09 -45.14 12.99
C GLN A 51 1.96 -46.18 12.29
N LEU A 52 2.76 -45.75 11.32
CA LEU A 52 3.67 -46.61 10.58
C LEU A 52 4.78 -47.15 11.51
N ILE A 53 5.34 -46.28 12.36
CA ILE A 53 6.32 -46.68 13.39
C ILE A 53 5.69 -47.66 14.39
N ASP A 54 4.49 -47.36 14.89
CA ASP A 54 3.78 -48.21 15.83
C ASP A 54 3.52 -49.61 15.23
N PHE A 55 3.12 -49.65 13.95
CA PHE A 55 2.93 -50.89 13.20
C PHE A 55 4.24 -51.69 13.00
N THR A 56 5.39 -51.02 12.85
CA THR A 56 6.68 -51.73 12.74
C THR A 56 7.01 -52.59 13.97
N ASN A 57 6.47 -52.24 15.14
CA ASN A 57 6.72 -52.97 16.38
C ASN A 57 5.96 -54.30 16.45
N THR A 58 4.88 -54.45 15.68
CA THR A 58 4.10 -55.70 15.62
C THR A 58 4.58 -56.67 14.54
N GLU A 59 5.43 -56.18 13.63
CA GLU A 59 5.88 -56.92 12.45
C GLU A 59 7.22 -57.64 12.63
N ASN A 60 7.49 -58.56 11.69
CA ASN A 60 8.73 -59.31 11.63
C ASN A 60 9.95 -58.39 11.39
N PRO A 61 11.18 -58.83 11.73
CA PRO A 61 12.37 -57.98 11.67
C PRO A 61 12.70 -57.44 10.27
N GLU A 62 12.43 -58.20 9.21
CA GLU A 62 12.66 -57.76 7.82
C GLU A 62 11.70 -56.64 7.40
N MET A 63 10.40 -56.81 7.69
CA MET A 63 9.36 -55.83 7.39
C MET A 63 9.53 -54.56 8.23
N ARG A 64 9.99 -54.69 9.47
CA ARG A 64 10.28 -53.58 10.37
C ARG A 64 11.29 -52.59 9.80
N ALA A 65 12.36 -53.08 9.19
CA ALA A 65 13.38 -52.23 8.58
C ALA A 65 12.83 -51.44 7.39
N VAL A 66 12.06 -52.11 6.51
CA VAL A 66 11.45 -51.50 5.34
C VAL A 66 10.44 -50.41 5.75
N LEU A 67 9.57 -50.72 6.71
CA LEU A 67 8.56 -49.77 7.19
C LEU A 67 9.17 -48.57 7.92
N ARG A 68 10.27 -48.76 8.66
CA ARG A 68 11.01 -47.65 9.27
C ARG A 68 11.61 -46.73 8.21
N ASN A 69 12.26 -47.30 7.19
CA ASN A 69 12.82 -46.50 6.09
C ASN A 69 11.71 -45.71 5.37
N PHE A 70 10.56 -46.34 5.13
CA PHE A 70 9.40 -45.67 4.54
C PHE A 70 8.88 -44.51 5.42
N ALA A 71 8.83 -44.71 6.75
CA ALA A 71 8.43 -43.67 7.70
C ALA A 71 9.42 -42.49 7.71
N GLU A 72 10.72 -42.78 7.68
CA GLU A 72 11.77 -41.77 7.61
C GLU A 72 11.74 -40.98 6.31
N ASP A 73 11.56 -41.64 5.17
CA ASP A 73 11.48 -40.96 3.88
C ASP A 73 10.23 -40.09 3.77
N LEU A 74 9.11 -40.54 4.32
CA LEU A 74 7.91 -39.71 4.43
C LEU A 74 8.16 -38.47 5.31
N ALA A 75 8.85 -38.61 6.45
CA ALA A 75 9.20 -37.49 7.31
C ALA A 75 10.11 -36.46 6.58
N LYS A 76 11.12 -36.92 5.84
CA LYS A 76 11.99 -36.04 5.02
C LYS A 76 11.20 -35.24 3.99
N VAL A 77 10.21 -35.85 3.34
CA VAL A 77 9.33 -35.15 2.39
C VAL A 77 8.49 -34.08 3.08
N GLN A 78 8.08 -34.30 4.34
CA GLN A 78 7.37 -33.27 5.13
C GLN A 78 8.28 -32.10 5.52
N ASP A 79 9.54 -32.36 5.85
CA ASP A 79 10.52 -31.32 6.19
C ASP A 79 10.87 -30.43 4.99
N TYR A 80 10.91 -31.01 3.79
CA TYR A 80 11.09 -30.26 2.55
C TYR A 80 9.94 -29.30 2.26
N ARG A 81 8.72 -29.59 2.75
CA ARG A 81 7.53 -28.73 2.66
C ARG A 81 7.62 -27.60 3.70
N HIS A 82 8.51 -26.66 3.44
CA HIS A 82 8.88 -25.57 4.35
C HIS A 82 7.79 -24.48 4.46
N VAL A 83 6.78 -24.71 5.30
CA VAL A 83 5.69 -23.73 5.59
C VAL A 83 6.23 -22.44 6.20
N GLU A 84 7.31 -22.52 6.98
CA GLU A 84 7.98 -21.35 7.58
C GLU A 84 8.47 -20.34 6.54
N ARG A 85 8.75 -20.80 5.30
CA ARG A 85 9.15 -19.92 4.20
C ARG A 85 8.01 -19.00 3.81
N LEU A 86 6.80 -19.55 3.69
CA LEU A 86 5.62 -18.77 3.32
C LEU A 86 5.24 -17.78 4.41
N GLU A 87 5.24 -18.22 5.67
CA GLU A 87 4.93 -17.35 6.80
C GLU A 87 5.94 -16.19 6.89
N THR A 88 7.24 -16.48 6.75
CA THR A 88 8.28 -15.47 6.91
C THR A 88 8.43 -14.56 5.69
N LYS A 89 8.33 -15.08 4.47
CA LYS A 89 8.57 -14.30 3.24
C LYS A 89 7.31 -13.64 2.68
N VAL A 90 6.12 -14.15 2.99
CA VAL A 90 4.87 -13.66 2.39
C VAL A 90 3.94 -13.10 3.44
N VAL A 91 3.66 -13.85 4.52
CA VAL A 91 2.67 -13.42 5.53
C VAL A 91 3.21 -12.26 6.38
N LYS A 92 4.46 -12.31 6.86
CA LYS A 92 5.06 -11.22 7.67
C LYS A 92 5.14 -9.89 6.91
N PRO A 93 5.66 -9.81 5.67
CA PRO A 93 5.69 -8.55 4.92
C PRO A 93 4.28 -7.99 4.65
N LEU A 94 3.31 -8.86 4.34
CA LEU A 94 1.93 -8.45 4.10
C LEU A 94 1.28 -7.84 5.37
N LYS A 95 1.54 -8.43 6.55
CA LYS A 95 1.09 -7.88 7.84
C LYS A 95 1.68 -6.49 8.10
N LEU A 96 2.98 -6.30 7.87
CA LEU A 96 3.65 -5.01 8.04
C LEU A 96 3.09 -3.95 7.07
N TYR A 97 2.84 -4.34 5.82
CA TYR A 97 2.25 -3.45 4.83
C TYR A 97 0.83 -2.99 5.20
N GLY A 98 0.01 -3.90 5.73
CA GLY A 98 -1.33 -3.54 6.25
C GLY A 98 -1.28 -2.49 7.38
N VAL A 99 -0.29 -2.56 8.27
CA VAL A 99 -0.07 -1.53 9.30
C VAL A 99 0.29 -0.18 8.68
N GLN A 100 1.18 -0.18 7.68
CA GLN A 100 1.57 1.04 6.97
C GLN A 100 0.41 1.67 6.19
N MET A 101 -0.46 0.87 5.59
CA MET A 101 -1.66 1.36 4.90
C MET A 101 -2.61 2.07 5.84
N LYS A 102 -2.90 1.49 7.01
CA LYS A 102 -3.74 2.13 8.04
C LYS A 102 -3.14 3.44 8.54
N GLN A 103 -1.83 3.47 8.79
CA GLN A 103 -1.12 4.71 9.15
C GLN A 103 -1.22 5.76 8.05
N THR A 104 -1.15 5.36 6.78
CA THR A 104 -1.25 6.26 5.63
C THR A 104 -2.66 6.82 5.49
N GLN A 105 -3.69 5.99 5.68
CA GLN A 105 -5.09 6.42 5.68
C GLN A 105 -5.37 7.46 6.76
N VAL A 106 -4.91 7.23 8.00
CA VAL A 106 -5.01 8.20 9.09
C VAL A 106 -4.28 9.49 8.74
N LYS A 107 -3.04 9.41 8.22
CA LYS A 107 -2.28 10.59 7.80
C LYS A 107 -2.96 11.40 6.70
N ILE A 108 -3.65 10.77 5.76
CA ILE A 108 -4.42 11.45 4.70
C ILE A 108 -5.65 12.15 5.29
N GLN A 109 -6.37 11.49 6.21
CA GLN A 109 -7.53 12.04 6.89
C GLN A 109 -7.18 13.18 7.85
N THR A 110 -6.03 13.08 8.54
CA THR A 110 -5.57 14.10 9.49
C THR A 110 -4.66 15.15 8.86
N ARG A 111 -4.40 15.09 7.55
CA ARG A 111 -3.58 16.09 6.86
C ARG A 111 -4.34 17.42 6.92
N PRO A 112 -3.84 18.43 7.66
CA PRO A 112 -4.43 19.75 7.60
C PRO A 112 -4.29 20.25 6.15
N GLU A 113 -5.25 21.01 5.66
CA GLU A 113 -5.10 21.80 4.43
C GLU A 113 -3.97 22.83 4.60
N ARG A 114 -2.71 22.38 4.62
CA ARG A 114 -1.52 23.23 4.62
C ARG A 114 -1.42 23.86 3.24
N GLY A 115 -2.14 24.95 3.10
CA GLY A 115 -2.23 25.79 1.92
C GLY A 115 -3.19 26.98 2.09
N ALA A 116 -4.09 26.96 3.08
CA ALA A 116 -5.08 28.04 3.23
C ALA A 116 -4.52 29.36 3.83
N PRO A 117 -3.75 29.38 4.93
CA PRO A 117 -3.44 30.66 5.59
C PRO A 117 -2.23 31.42 5.01
N GLU A 118 -1.43 30.78 4.13
CA GLU A 118 -0.25 31.42 3.52
C GLU A 118 -0.55 31.99 2.13
N LEU A 119 -1.46 31.36 1.37
CA LEU A 119 -1.99 31.92 0.13
C LEU A 119 -2.90 33.14 0.38
N GLU A 120 -3.64 33.17 1.49
CA GLU A 120 -4.48 34.32 1.85
C GLU A 120 -3.65 35.55 2.24
N LYS A 121 -2.50 35.35 2.91
CA LYS A 121 -1.54 36.44 3.20
C LYS A 121 -0.89 36.96 1.91
N LEU A 122 -0.56 36.08 0.96
CA LEU A 122 -0.04 36.48 -0.36
C LEU A 122 -1.10 37.20 -1.22
N GLU A 123 -2.37 36.79 -1.16
CA GLU A 123 -3.48 37.45 -1.86
C GLU A 123 -3.79 38.84 -1.28
N ARG A 124 -3.72 38.99 0.06
CA ARG A 124 -3.88 40.29 0.73
C ARG A 124 -2.75 41.26 0.41
N LEU A 125 -1.50 40.79 0.28
CA LEU A 125 -0.36 41.60 -0.18
C LEU A 125 -0.48 41.98 -1.67
N ARG A 126 -1.02 41.08 -2.50
CA ARG A 126 -1.28 41.33 -3.93
C ARG A 126 -2.41 42.33 -4.16
N GLN A 127 -3.45 42.35 -3.32
CA GLN A 127 -4.52 43.35 -3.39
C GLN A 127 -4.15 44.71 -2.78
N LYS A 128 -3.23 44.74 -1.80
CA LYS A 128 -2.73 45.99 -1.19
C LYS A 128 -1.74 46.78 -2.07
N SER A 129 -1.36 46.28 -3.24
CA SER A 129 -0.52 47.03 -4.19
C SER A 129 -1.25 47.36 -5.51
N PRO A 130 -2.28 48.24 -5.52
CA PRO A 130 -2.92 48.71 -6.75
C PRO A 130 -2.36 50.03 -7.30
N SER A 131 -1.23 50.56 -6.80
CA SER A 131 -0.78 51.94 -7.12
C SER A 131 0.54 52.13 -7.88
N GLU A 132 1.21 51.09 -8.39
CA GLU A 132 2.45 51.28 -9.18
C GLU A 132 2.40 50.63 -10.58
N ARG A 133 1.22 50.65 -11.22
CA ARG A 133 1.09 50.28 -12.65
C ARG A 133 0.66 51.44 -13.55
N GLN A 134 0.77 52.67 -13.08
CA GLN A 134 0.70 53.85 -13.93
C GLN A 134 1.91 54.72 -13.64
N THR A 135 2.60 55.14 -14.69
CA THR A 135 3.72 56.09 -14.70
C THR A 135 5.13 55.49 -14.65
N ILE A 136 5.55 54.80 -15.71
CA ILE A 136 6.88 55.03 -16.33
C ILE A 136 6.80 54.77 -17.84
N VAL A 137 6.21 55.70 -18.59
CA VAL A 137 6.78 56.19 -19.87
C VAL A 137 6.38 57.67 -19.94
N SER A 138 7.11 58.49 -19.20
CA SER A 138 7.10 59.95 -19.28
C SER A 138 8.42 60.35 -19.96
N PHE A 139 8.44 60.82 -21.21
CA PHE A 139 8.42 62.23 -21.68
C PHE A 139 9.48 62.35 -22.83
N PRO A 140 9.58 63.42 -23.67
CA PRO A 140 8.74 64.61 -23.84
C PRO A 140 8.42 65.09 -25.29
N ARG A 141 7.31 65.85 -25.39
CA ARG A 141 7.00 67.10 -26.15
C ARG A 141 7.66 67.43 -27.50
N GLN A 142 6.79 67.70 -28.49
CA GLN A 142 6.56 68.96 -29.26
C GLN A 142 5.73 68.53 -30.51
N GLY A 143 4.62 69.10 -30.97
CA GLY A 143 3.95 70.38 -30.81
C GLY A 143 3.45 70.79 -32.20
N LEU A 144 2.18 71.25 -32.32
CA LEU A 144 1.52 71.83 -33.52
C LEU A 144 0.99 70.79 -34.53
N GLY A 145 -0.22 70.85 -35.09
CA GLY A 145 -1.29 71.84 -35.04
C GLY A 145 -2.20 71.64 -36.26
N ALA A 146 -3.50 71.85 -36.09
CA ALA A 146 -4.48 72.32 -37.07
C ALA A 146 -4.60 71.61 -38.45
N LEU A 147 -5.74 70.95 -38.75
CA LEU A 147 -6.92 71.48 -39.47
C LEU A 147 -6.90 71.27 -41.00
N SER A 148 -8.01 70.71 -41.47
CA SER A 148 -8.73 71.06 -42.72
C SER A 148 -8.38 70.42 -44.08
N GLN A 149 -9.44 70.40 -44.89
CA GLN A 149 -9.73 69.81 -46.21
C GLN A 149 -8.89 70.32 -47.41
N ALA A 150 -9.15 69.68 -48.57
CA ALA A 150 -8.86 70.02 -49.97
C ALA A 150 -7.41 69.72 -50.41
N ILE A 151 -7.14 68.97 -51.48
CA ILE A 151 -7.72 68.88 -52.84
C ILE A 151 -7.83 67.42 -53.27
#